data_AF-A0A2M7G919-F1
#
_entry.id   AF-A0A2M7G919-F1
#
_cell.length_a   1.000
_cell.length_b   1.000
_cell.length_c   1.000
_cell.angle_alpha   90.00
_cell.angle_beta   90.00
_cell.angle_gamma   90.00
#
_symmetry.space_group_name_H-M   'P 1'
#
loop_
_entity.id
_entity.type
_entity.pdbx_description
1 polymer ?
#
loop_
_entity_poly.entity_id
_entity_poly.type
_entity_poly.pdbx_seq_one_letter_code
_entity_poly.pdbx_strand_id
1 'polypeptide(L)'
;MIVLTRFVEILLRFYRTVLAWLANFIRLAMALASVLIGIGLVMLFMQLQQNPDFLVPSRPLLARLQLLPFLEKFEKLSAKVTHSARVTVLADNMHRMQKMLETYPVTGGNYPDTVSMLYQDAAKDNYWWGFRNPFDEHLIKDYREWMADYQDYQFQQAKESFRGKVLYEPIGVPAYGYRIYACDDLGQLITHQDGSPYILTNRPEL
;
A
#
# COMPACT_ATOMS: atom_id res chain seq x y z
N MET A 1 -68.34 -6.71 37.17
CA MET A 1 -67.83 -7.07 35.83
C MET A 1 -66.87 -6.03 35.24
N ILE A 2 -67.20 -4.73 35.25
CA ILE A 2 -66.37 -3.64 34.67
C ILE A 2 -64.99 -3.46 35.34
N VAL A 3 -64.86 -3.74 36.64
CA VAL A 3 -63.57 -3.62 37.35
C VAL A 3 -62.57 -4.71 36.92
N LEU A 4 -63.06 -5.92 36.66
CA LEU A 4 -62.23 -7.05 36.25
C LEU A 4 -61.66 -6.84 34.84
N THR A 5 -62.47 -6.30 33.91
CA THR A 5 -62.01 -6.02 32.54
C THR A 5 -60.93 -4.94 32.52
N ARG A 6 -61.08 -3.86 33.30
CA ARG A 6 -60.05 -2.81 33.43
C ARG A 6 -58.75 -3.34 34.05
N PHE A 7 -58.85 -4.22 35.06
CA PHE A 7 -57.67 -4.82 35.67
C PHE A 7 -56.89 -5.69 34.66
N VAL A 8 -57.59 -6.52 33.89
CA VAL A 8 -56.99 -7.36 32.84
C VAL A 8 -56.33 -6.50 31.76
N GLU A 9 -56.95 -5.40 31.32
CA GLU A 9 -56.35 -4.47 30.35
C GLU A 9 -55.05 -3.83 30.85
N ILE A 10 -55.01 -3.40 32.11
CA ILE A 10 -53.80 -2.82 32.72
C ILE A 10 -52.68 -3.86 32.76
N LEU A 11 -53.00 -5.09 33.16
CA LEU A 11 -52.04 -6.18 33.25
C LEU A 11 -51.47 -6.57 31.88
N LEU A 12 -52.31 -6.61 30.84
CA LEU A 12 -51.89 -6.85 29.46
C LEU A 12 -51.02 -5.71 28.91
N ARG A 13 -51.35 -4.44 29.21
CA ARG A 13 -50.52 -3.29 28.81
C ARG A 13 -49.16 -3.33 29.49
N PHE A 14 -49.12 -3.65 30.79
CA PHE A 14 -47.88 -3.80 31.54
C PHE A 14 -47.01 -4.92 30.95
N TYR A 15 -47.59 -6.10 30.72
CA TYR A 15 -46.90 -7.23 30.12
C TYR A 15 -46.33 -6.90 28.73
N ARG A 16 -47.09 -6.20 27.88
CA ARG A 16 -46.63 -5.77 26.55
C ARG A 16 -45.46 -4.80 26.63
N THR A 17 -45.48 -3.85 27.56
CA THR A 17 -44.37 -2.91 27.78
C THR A 17 -43.10 -3.63 28.25
N VAL A 18 -43.22 -4.57 29.18
CA VAL A 18 -42.09 -5.37 29.67
C VAL A 18 -41.48 -6.21 28.55
N LEU A 19 -42.31 -6.87 27.73
CA LEU A 19 -41.83 -7.63 26.57
C LEU A 19 -41.14 -6.74 25.51
N ALA A 20 -41.68 -5.56 25.23
CA ALA A 20 -41.07 -4.63 24.27
C ALA A 20 -39.70 -4.13 24.76
N TRP A 21 -39.59 -3.83 26.06
CA TRP A 21 -38.33 -3.45 26.68
C TRP A 21 -37.31 -4.59 26.62
N LEU A 22 -37.71 -5.83 26.97
CA LEU A 22 -36.86 -7.02 26.89
C LEU A 22 -36.37 -7.28 25.45
N ALA A 23 -37.26 -7.15 24.46
CA ALA A 23 -36.90 -7.33 23.06
C ALA A 23 -35.87 -6.30 22.58
N ASN A 24 -36.02 -5.04 22.99
CA ASN A 24 -35.05 -3.99 22.68
C ASN A 24 -33.70 -4.24 23.37
N PHE A 25 -33.71 -4.69 24.63
CA PHE A 25 -32.49 -5.06 25.35
C PHE A 25 -31.74 -6.22 24.66
N ILE A 26 -32.46 -7.26 24.24
CA ILE A 26 -31.87 -8.39 23.51
C ILE A 26 -31.28 -7.95 22.18
N ARG A 27 -31.96 -7.08 21.43
CA ARG A 27 -31.43 -6.52 20.17
C ARG A 27 -30.15 -5.72 20.38
N LEU A 28 -30.11 -4.89 21.42
CA LEU A 28 -28.91 -4.13 21.80
C LEU A 28 -27.75 -5.08 22.16
N ALA A 29 -28.04 -6.11 22.96
CA ALA A 29 -27.04 -7.11 23.35
C ALA A 29 -26.50 -7.89 22.13
N MET A 30 -27.36 -8.29 21.20
CA MET A 30 -26.92 -8.96 19.96
C MET A 30 -26.08 -8.04 19.06
N ALA A 31 -26.46 -6.77 18.93
CA ALA A 31 -25.67 -5.79 18.18
C ALA A 31 -24.28 -5.62 18.82
N LEU A 32 -24.21 -5.47 20.14
CA LEU A 32 -22.96 -5.30 20.85
C LEU A 32 -22.07 -6.56 20.77
N ALA A 33 -22.66 -7.75 20.92
CA ALA A 33 -21.97 -9.02 20.72
C ALA A 33 -21.41 -9.16 19.29
N SER A 34 -22.17 -8.75 18.26
CA SER A 34 -21.71 -8.79 16.87
C SER A 34 -20.51 -7.87 16.63
N VAL A 35 -20.49 -6.69 17.23
CA VAL A 35 -19.36 -5.74 17.14
C VAL A 35 -18.13 -6.31 17.86
N LEU A 36 -18.31 -6.86 19.06
CA LEU A 36 -17.22 -7.48 19.82
C LEU A 36 -16.62 -8.69 19.10
N ILE A 37 -17.43 -9.53 18.47
CA ILE A 37 -16.96 -10.63 17.62
C ILE A 37 -16.16 -10.08 16.43
N GLY A 38 -16.65 -9.02 15.79
CA GLY A 38 -15.94 -8.35 14.69
C GLY A 38 -14.57 -7.81 15.11
N ILE A 39 -14.50 -7.08 16.23
CA ILE A 39 -13.25 -6.55 16.79
C ILE A 39 -12.30 -7.69 17.18
N GLY A 40 -12.82 -8.72 17.87
CA GLY A 40 -12.02 -9.89 18.28
C GLY A 40 -11.42 -10.62 17.08
N LEU A 41 -12.19 -10.78 16.00
CA LEU A 41 -11.68 -11.31 14.73
C LEU A 41 -10.57 -10.44 14.16
N VAL A 42 -10.75 -9.11 14.09
CA VAL A 42 -9.71 -8.20 13.58
C VAL A 42 -8.42 -8.28 14.41
N MET A 43 -8.53 -8.28 15.75
CA MET A 43 -7.36 -8.40 16.62
C MET A 43 -6.66 -9.76 16.45
N LEU A 44 -7.43 -10.85 16.38
CA LEU A 44 -6.89 -12.17 16.08
C LEU A 44 -6.13 -12.15 14.75
N PHE A 45 -6.71 -11.55 13.71
CA PHE A 45 -6.06 -11.44 12.40
C PHE A 45 -4.77 -10.62 12.45
N MET A 46 -4.74 -9.49 13.16
CA MET A 46 -3.50 -8.72 13.32
C MET A 46 -2.42 -9.52 14.05
N GLN A 47 -2.77 -10.27 15.10
CA GLN A 47 -1.83 -11.14 15.81
C GLN A 47 -1.30 -12.27 14.92
N LEU A 48 -2.17 -12.86 14.08
CA LEU A 48 -1.76 -13.88 13.11
C LEU A 48 -0.80 -13.33 12.06
N GLN A 49 -0.99 -12.08 11.61
CA GLN A 49 -0.10 -11.42 10.67
C GLN A 49 1.27 -11.11 11.29
N GLN A 50 1.31 -10.75 12.57
CA GLN A 50 2.55 -10.43 13.28
C GLN A 50 3.32 -11.67 13.72
N ASN A 51 2.63 -12.78 14.05
CA ASN A 51 3.23 -14.02 14.57
C ASN A 51 2.66 -15.25 13.84
N PRO A 52 3.25 -15.66 12.70
CA PRO A 52 2.74 -16.79 11.91
C PRO A 52 2.79 -18.13 12.67
N ASP A 53 3.68 -18.27 13.65
CA ASP A 53 3.81 -19.48 14.48
C ASP A 53 2.58 -19.73 15.37
N PHE A 54 1.76 -18.70 15.62
CA PHE A 54 0.52 -18.81 16.38
C PHE A 54 -0.54 -19.71 15.69
N LEU A 55 -0.40 -19.92 14.38
CA LEU A 55 -1.29 -20.79 13.59
C LEU A 55 -1.04 -22.27 13.83
N VAL A 56 0.16 -22.67 14.22
CA VAL A 56 0.54 -24.10 14.31
C VAL A 56 -0.38 -24.86 15.29
N PRO A 57 -0.61 -24.40 16.54
CA PRO A 57 -1.51 -25.09 17.46
C PRO A 57 -3.00 -24.91 17.13
N SER A 58 -3.38 -23.87 16.38
CA SER A 58 -4.79 -23.55 16.08
C SER A 58 -5.29 -24.12 14.75
N ARG A 59 -4.40 -24.60 13.87
CA ARG A 59 -4.72 -25.30 12.61
C ARG A 59 -5.82 -26.36 12.71
N PRO A 60 -5.84 -27.29 13.68
CA PRO A 60 -6.89 -28.31 13.76
C PRO A 60 -8.29 -27.71 14.07
N LEU A 61 -8.35 -26.65 14.88
CA LEU A 61 -9.59 -25.91 15.14
C LEU A 61 -10.06 -25.13 13.90
N LEU A 62 -9.14 -24.47 13.21
CA LEU A 62 -9.42 -23.73 11.97
C LEU A 62 -9.88 -24.66 10.84
N ALA A 63 -9.31 -25.87 10.75
CA ALA A 63 -9.74 -26.91 9.81
C ALA A 63 -11.17 -27.38 10.11
N ARG A 64 -11.48 -27.60 11.40
CA ARG A 64 -12.82 -28.01 11.83
C ARG A 64 -13.90 -26.96 11.52
N LEU A 65 -13.52 -25.69 11.55
CA LEU A 65 -14.39 -24.55 11.20
C LEU A 65 -14.39 -24.22 9.70
N GLN A 66 -13.68 -24.97 8.86
CA GLN A 66 -13.51 -24.72 7.43
C GLN A 66 -12.97 -23.31 7.08
N LEU A 67 -12.17 -22.73 7.98
CA LEU A 67 -11.61 -21.37 7.82
C LEU A 67 -10.29 -21.35 7.04
N LEU A 68 -9.68 -22.50 6.77
CA LEU A 68 -8.41 -22.59 6.05
C LEU A 68 -8.45 -21.94 4.64
N PRO A 69 -9.46 -22.20 3.78
CA PRO A 69 -9.52 -21.56 2.47
C PRO A 69 -9.67 -20.03 2.55
N PHE A 70 -10.34 -19.54 3.60
CA PHE A 70 -10.48 -18.10 3.83
C PHE A 70 -9.15 -17.45 4.21
N LEU A 71 -8.37 -18.10 5.08
CA LEU A 71 -7.03 -17.64 5.46
C LEU A 71 -6.10 -17.57 4.24
N GLU A 72 -6.09 -18.59 3.40
CA GLU A 72 -5.28 -18.60 2.18
C GLU A 72 -5.68 -17.46 1.21
N LYS A 73 -6.99 -17.25 1.03
CA LYS A 73 -7.49 -16.15 0.19
C LYS A 73 -7.12 -14.78 0.77
N PHE A 74 -7.14 -14.65 2.09
CA PHE A 74 -6.78 -13.42 2.78
C PHE A 74 -5.28 -13.13 2.69
N GLU A 75 -4.43 -14.14 2.86
CA GLU A 75 -2.97 -14.02 2.68
C GLU A 75 -2.65 -13.55 1.25
N LYS A 76 -3.27 -14.17 0.25
CA LYS A 76 -3.15 -13.73 -1.16
C LYS A 76 -3.63 -12.29 -1.36
N LEU A 77 -4.73 -11.90 -0.73
CA LEU A 77 -5.25 -10.53 -0.81
C LEU A 77 -4.31 -9.52 -0.13
N SER A 78 -3.80 -9.85 1.06
CA SER A 78 -2.85 -9.02 1.82
C SER A 78 -1.55 -8.81 1.04
N ALA A 79 -1.01 -9.89 0.47
CA ALA A 79 0.16 -9.83 -0.40
C ALA A 79 -0.10 -8.93 -1.63
N LYS A 80 -1.26 -9.07 -2.27
CA LYS A 80 -1.66 -8.24 -3.40
C LYS A 80 -1.81 -6.77 -3.04
N VAL A 81 -2.47 -6.45 -1.92
CA VAL A 81 -2.65 -5.08 -1.43
C VAL A 81 -1.30 -4.46 -1.08
N THR A 82 -0.43 -5.20 -0.39
CA THR A 82 0.92 -4.75 -0.06
C THR A 82 1.73 -4.47 -1.33
N HIS A 83 1.70 -5.38 -2.30
CA HIS A 83 2.36 -5.18 -3.59
C HIS A 83 1.82 -3.93 -4.31
N SER A 84 0.50 -3.76 -4.41
CA SER A 84 -0.10 -2.58 -5.02
C SER A 84 0.30 -1.28 -4.32
N ALA A 85 0.32 -1.26 -2.98
CA ALA A 85 0.74 -0.09 -2.21
C ALA A 85 2.20 0.28 -2.50
N ARG A 86 3.10 -0.71 -2.58
CA ARG A 86 4.51 -0.50 -2.91
C ARG A 86 4.68 0.04 -4.34
N VAL A 87 3.95 -0.49 -5.32
CA VAL A 87 3.94 0.02 -6.69
C VAL A 87 3.44 1.47 -6.75
N THR A 88 2.42 1.83 -5.95
CA THR A 88 1.94 3.21 -5.87
C THR A 88 3.03 4.17 -5.35
N VAL A 89 3.81 3.75 -4.35
CA VAL A 89 4.95 4.56 -3.85
C VAL A 89 6.01 4.75 -4.94
N LEU A 90 6.31 3.70 -5.71
CA LEU A 90 7.26 3.81 -6.83
C LEU A 90 6.75 4.76 -7.92
N ALA A 91 5.46 4.69 -8.26
CA ALA A 91 4.86 5.60 -9.22
C ALA A 91 4.93 7.06 -8.75
N ASP A 92 4.66 7.33 -7.46
CA ASP A 92 4.82 8.67 -6.88
C ASP A 92 6.28 9.14 -6.96
N ASN A 93 7.25 8.27 -6.67
CA ASN A 93 8.67 8.57 -6.82
C ASN A 93 9.00 8.91 -8.29
N MET A 94 8.56 8.11 -9.26
CA MET A 94 8.81 8.41 -10.68
C MET A 94 8.28 9.80 -11.06
N HIS A 95 7.08 10.17 -10.62
CA HIS A 95 6.52 11.50 -10.89
C HIS A 95 7.23 12.64 -10.16
N ARG A 96 7.73 12.42 -8.94
CA ARG A 96 8.58 13.42 -8.25
C ARG A 96 9.86 13.67 -9.02
N MET A 97 10.50 12.60 -9.50
CA MET A 97 11.69 12.71 -10.34
C MET A 97 11.39 13.46 -11.64
N GLN A 98 10.28 13.13 -12.29
CA GLN A 98 9.81 13.82 -13.49
C GLN A 98 9.72 15.34 -13.25
N LYS A 99 9.08 15.75 -12.16
CA LYS A 99 8.96 17.16 -11.78
C LYS A 99 10.31 17.82 -11.50
N MET A 100 11.26 17.12 -10.85
CA MET A 100 12.62 17.65 -10.64
C MET A 100 13.35 17.86 -11.97
N LEU A 101 13.26 16.89 -12.89
CA LEU A 101 13.82 17.00 -14.23
C LEU A 101 13.16 18.12 -15.03
N GLU A 102 11.85 18.32 -14.93
CA GLU A 102 11.14 19.39 -15.63
C GLU A 102 11.44 20.77 -15.07
N THR A 103 11.82 20.85 -13.78
CA THR A 103 12.27 22.10 -13.15
C THR A 103 13.69 22.46 -13.57
N TYR A 104 14.53 21.47 -13.88
CA TYR A 104 15.95 21.65 -14.17
C TYR A 104 16.23 22.57 -15.38
N PRO A 105 15.61 22.41 -16.57
CA PRO A 105 15.85 23.32 -17.70
C PRO A 105 15.48 24.78 -17.45
N VAL A 106 14.57 25.06 -16.51
CA VAL A 106 14.13 26.42 -16.18
C VAL A 106 15.30 27.27 -15.63
N THR A 107 16.31 26.64 -15.03
CA THR A 107 17.53 27.31 -14.56
C THR A 107 18.59 27.52 -15.66
N GLY A 108 18.31 27.09 -16.90
CA GLY A 108 19.04 27.55 -18.11
C GLY A 108 19.83 26.51 -18.89
N GLY A 109 19.44 25.22 -18.87
CA GLY A 109 20.22 24.15 -19.51
C GLY A 109 19.42 23.00 -20.14
N ASN A 110 20.17 22.08 -20.76
CA ASN A 110 19.68 20.75 -21.16
C ASN A 110 19.36 19.91 -19.92
N TYR A 111 18.71 18.75 -20.08
CA TYR A 111 18.54 17.81 -18.96
C TYR A 111 19.92 17.35 -18.44
N PRO A 112 20.04 16.98 -17.15
CA PRO A 112 21.32 16.56 -16.58
C PRO A 112 21.79 15.25 -17.22
N ASP A 113 23.09 15.05 -17.42
CA ASP A 113 23.58 13.80 -18.02
C ASP A 113 23.58 12.62 -17.02
N THR A 114 23.46 12.90 -15.72
CA THR A 114 23.44 11.88 -14.66
C THR A 114 22.53 12.28 -13.50
N VAL A 115 22.08 11.30 -12.73
CA VAL A 115 21.38 11.53 -11.46
C VAL A 115 22.23 12.33 -10.48
N SER A 116 23.54 12.10 -10.46
CA SER A 116 24.45 12.84 -9.57
C SER A 116 24.44 14.35 -9.86
N MET A 117 24.38 14.73 -11.14
CA MET A 117 24.27 16.14 -11.53
C MET A 117 22.92 16.72 -11.11
N LEU A 118 21.82 16.00 -11.37
CA LEU A 118 20.48 16.39 -10.93
C LEU A 118 20.44 16.66 -9.42
N TYR A 119 21.04 15.76 -8.63
CA TYR A 119 21.10 15.89 -7.18
C TYR A 119 21.87 17.14 -6.72
N GLN A 120 23.06 17.37 -7.29
CA GLN A 120 23.91 18.50 -6.89
C GLN A 120 23.21 19.84 -7.12
N ASP A 121 22.56 20.01 -8.27
CA ASP A 121 21.85 21.24 -8.61
C ASP A 121 20.54 21.37 -7.81
N ALA A 122 19.77 20.29 -7.67
CA ALA A 122 18.54 20.30 -6.88
C ALA A 122 18.76 20.57 -5.39
N ALA A 123 19.85 20.05 -4.83
CA ALA A 123 20.24 20.31 -3.45
C ALA A 123 20.68 21.78 -3.26
N LYS A 124 21.41 22.33 -4.23
CA LYS A 124 21.86 23.72 -4.22
C LYS A 124 20.69 24.71 -4.28
N ASP A 125 19.69 24.42 -5.11
CA ASP A 125 18.55 25.30 -5.37
C ASP A 125 17.32 24.97 -4.50
N ASN A 126 17.47 24.07 -3.51
CA ASN A 126 16.43 23.68 -2.54
C ASN A 126 15.12 23.12 -3.15
N TYR A 127 15.20 22.47 -4.32
CA TYR A 127 14.06 21.73 -4.90
C TYR A 127 14.21 20.21 -4.81
N TRP A 128 15.23 19.73 -4.09
CA TRP A 128 15.37 18.32 -3.77
C TRP A 128 14.28 17.84 -2.80
N TRP A 129 13.37 17.00 -3.28
CA TRP A 129 12.37 16.37 -2.43
C TRP A 129 12.90 15.06 -1.84
N GLY A 130 12.47 14.73 -0.63
CA GLY A 130 12.72 13.42 -0.05
C GLY A 130 11.90 12.34 -0.76
N PHE A 131 12.49 11.15 -0.87
CA PHE A 131 11.87 9.97 -1.46
C PHE A 131 11.84 8.85 -0.42
N ARG A 132 11.00 7.84 -0.69
CA ARG A 132 10.90 6.65 0.14
C ARG A 132 11.11 5.43 -0.74
N ASN A 133 12.04 4.56 -0.38
CA ASN A 133 12.08 3.22 -0.96
C ASN A 133 11.01 2.38 -0.25
N PRO A 134 9.99 1.83 -0.95
CA PRO A 134 8.92 1.09 -0.31
C PRO A 134 9.33 -0.30 0.23
N PHE A 135 10.58 -0.69 0.01
CA PHE A 135 11.14 -1.96 0.45
C PHE A 135 12.22 -1.82 1.52
N ASP A 136 12.56 -0.59 1.91
CA ASP A 136 13.43 -0.27 3.03
C ASP A 136 12.63 0.50 4.08
N GLU A 137 12.66 0.03 5.33
CA GLU A 137 11.93 0.66 6.44
C GLU A 137 12.65 1.89 6.97
N HIS A 138 13.89 2.14 6.53
CA HIS A 138 14.69 3.26 6.98
C HIS A 138 14.44 4.51 6.12
N LEU A 139 14.42 5.66 6.80
CA LEU A 139 14.38 6.97 6.16
C LEU A 139 15.69 7.19 5.41
N ILE A 140 15.61 7.07 4.10
CA ILE A 140 16.76 7.23 3.22
C ILE A 140 17.18 8.69 3.15
N LYS A 141 18.45 8.96 3.47
CA LYS A 141 19.06 10.30 3.36
C LYS A 141 19.90 10.47 2.10
N ASP A 142 20.47 9.37 1.58
CA ASP A 142 21.31 9.38 0.39
C ASP A 142 20.45 9.16 -0.87
N TYR A 143 20.63 9.99 -1.89
CA TYR A 143 19.95 9.84 -3.17
C TYR A 143 20.24 8.49 -3.85
N ARG A 144 21.42 7.93 -3.62
CA ARG A 144 21.90 6.68 -4.25
C ARG A 144 21.12 5.46 -3.82
N GLU A 145 20.41 5.53 -2.70
CA GLU A 145 19.60 4.43 -2.17
C GLU A 145 18.22 4.33 -2.83
N TRP A 146 17.78 5.37 -3.56
CA TRP A 146 16.47 5.37 -4.25
C TRP A 146 16.52 5.83 -5.71
N MET A 147 17.64 6.38 -6.18
CA MET A 147 17.89 6.66 -7.60
C MET A 147 19.15 5.97 -8.11
N ALA A 148 19.19 5.70 -9.40
CA ALA A 148 20.41 5.36 -10.11
C ALA A 148 20.32 5.77 -11.59
N ASP A 149 21.46 5.84 -12.27
CA ASP A 149 21.47 5.96 -13.72
C ASP A 149 21.12 4.60 -14.36
N TYR A 150 20.30 4.61 -15.42
CA TYR A 150 19.87 3.41 -16.14
C TYR A 150 21.05 2.68 -16.78
N GLN A 151 22.09 3.43 -17.15
CA GLN A 151 23.33 2.87 -17.66
C GLN A 151 23.98 1.92 -16.63
N ASP A 152 24.05 2.31 -15.35
CA ASP A 152 24.57 1.45 -14.28
C ASP A 152 23.72 0.19 -14.13
N TYR A 153 22.40 0.35 -14.24
CA TYR A 153 21.48 -0.78 -14.26
C TYR A 153 21.81 -1.75 -15.39
N GLN A 154 22.02 -1.28 -16.62
CA GLN A 154 22.31 -2.15 -17.76
C GLN A 154 23.57 -3.00 -17.57
N PHE A 155 24.63 -2.43 -16.99
CA PHE A 155 25.91 -3.11 -16.81
C PHE A 155 25.98 -4.08 -15.63
N GLN A 156 25.08 -3.96 -14.65
CA GLN A 156 25.13 -4.82 -13.47
C GLN A 156 24.49 -6.20 -13.73
N GLN A 157 25.19 -7.29 -13.43
CA GLN A 157 24.67 -8.64 -13.63
C GLN A 157 23.55 -9.01 -12.63
N ALA A 158 23.76 -8.70 -11.35
CA ALA A 158 22.77 -8.87 -10.29
C ALA A 158 21.99 -7.58 -10.09
N LYS A 159 20.66 -7.62 -10.22
CA LYS A 159 19.80 -6.43 -10.13
C LYS A 159 19.32 -6.10 -8.71
N GLU A 160 19.62 -6.94 -7.72
CA GLU A 160 19.13 -6.79 -6.34
C GLU A 160 19.48 -5.42 -5.72
N SER A 161 20.62 -4.83 -6.09
CA SER A 161 21.05 -3.49 -5.67
C SER A 161 20.12 -2.36 -6.13
N PHE A 162 19.23 -2.62 -7.09
CA PHE A 162 18.25 -1.66 -7.62
C PHE A 162 16.85 -1.83 -7.02
N ARG A 163 16.68 -2.74 -6.05
CA ARG A 163 15.40 -2.96 -5.37
C ARG A 163 14.74 -1.65 -4.94
N GLY A 164 13.57 -1.35 -5.51
CA GLY A 164 12.81 -0.13 -5.22
C GLY A 164 13.39 1.19 -5.70
N LYS A 165 14.43 1.17 -6.54
CA LYS A 165 15.01 2.40 -7.10
C LYS A 165 14.23 2.89 -8.31
N VAL A 166 14.32 4.19 -8.54
CA VAL A 166 13.91 4.86 -9.77
C VAL A 166 15.16 5.06 -10.63
N LEU A 167 15.09 4.73 -11.92
CA LEU A 167 16.23 4.83 -12.83
C LEU A 167 16.05 6.00 -13.80
N TYR A 168 17.16 6.67 -14.09
CA TYR A 168 17.24 7.79 -15.03
C TYR A 168 17.96 7.41 -16.31
N GLU A 169 17.37 7.72 -17.47
CA GLU A 169 18.08 7.64 -18.75
C GLU A 169 17.97 8.97 -19.48
N PRO A 170 19.06 9.73 -19.65
CA PRO A 170 19.06 10.89 -20.53
C PRO A 170 18.96 10.45 -22.00
N ILE A 171 18.18 11.19 -22.80
CA ILE A 171 18.07 10.96 -24.24
C ILE A 171 18.77 12.10 -24.99
N GLY A 172 19.75 11.74 -25.82
CA GLY A 172 20.50 12.66 -26.68
C GLY A 172 21.77 13.20 -26.05
N VAL A 173 22.61 13.83 -26.88
CA VAL A 173 23.84 14.51 -26.43
C VAL A 173 23.92 15.88 -27.12
N PRO A 174 23.72 16.99 -26.39
CA PRO A 174 23.33 17.06 -24.98
C PRO A 174 21.90 16.56 -24.74
N ALA A 175 21.57 16.16 -23.51
CA ALA A 175 20.28 15.53 -23.20
C ALA A 175 19.09 16.47 -23.44
N TYR A 176 18.28 16.18 -24.46
CA TYR A 176 17.07 16.94 -24.80
C TYR A 176 15.78 16.21 -24.41
N GLY A 177 15.90 14.97 -23.91
CA GLY A 177 14.82 14.17 -23.38
C GLY A 177 15.28 13.28 -22.23
N TYR A 178 14.35 12.55 -21.66
CA TYR A 178 14.64 11.58 -20.62
C TYR A 178 13.64 10.43 -20.61
N ARG A 179 14.05 9.30 -20.02
CA ARG A 179 13.17 8.22 -19.56
C ARG A 179 13.39 7.96 -18.09
N ILE A 180 12.31 7.63 -17.40
CA ILE A 180 12.30 7.26 -15.99
C ILE A 180 11.72 5.86 -15.89
N TYR A 181 12.42 4.98 -15.20
CA TYR A 181 12.00 3.61 -14.91
C TYR A 181 11.88 3.40 -13.41
N ALA A 182 11.22 2.33 -12.98
CA ALA A 182 11.21 1.90 -11.59
C ALA A 182 11.49 0.40 -11.46
N CYS A 183 12.13 0.03 -10.35
CA CYS A 183 12.50 -1.34 -10.04
C CYS A 183 11.62 -1.93 -8.92
N ASP A 184 11.26 -3.20 -9.05
CA ASP A 184 10.45 -3.95 -8.09
C ASP A 184 11.24 -4.44 -6.86
N ASP A 185 10.69 -5.38 -6.09
CA ASP A 185 11.32 -5.96 -4.91
C ASP A 185 12.52 -6.87 -5.20
N LEU A 186 12.70 -7.27 -6.45
CA LEU A 186 13.84 -8.05 -6.95
C LEU A 186 14.84 -7.18 -7.73
N GLY A 187 14.55 -5.88 -7.84
CA GLY A 187 15.34 -4.94 -8.63
C GLY A 187 15.07 -5.01 -10.13
N GLN A 188 14.06 -5.76 -10.59
CA GLN A 188 13.69 -5.85 -12.00
C GLN A 188 12.84 -4.64 -12.40
N LEU A 189 12.87 -4.26 -13.69
CA LEU A 189 12.01 -3.18 -14.18
C LEU A 189 10.54 -3.56 -14.02
N ILE A 190 9.74 -2.62 -13.53
CA ILE A 190 8.28 -2.75 -13.53
C ILE A 190 7.81 -2.76 -14.99
N THR A 191 6.96 -3.74 -15.33
CA THR A 191 6.41 -3.91 -16.67
C THR A 191 4.90 -3.80 -16.70
N HIS A 192 4.38 -3.41 -17.86
CA HIS A 192 2.98 -3.55 -18.22
C HIS A 192 2.61 -5.03 -18.42
N GLN A 193 1.32 -5.32 -18.57
CA GLN A 193 0.82 -6.68 -18.79
C GLN A 193 1.36 -7.33 -20.08
N ASP A 194 1.76 -6.53 -21.06
CA ASP A 194 2.37 -6.98 -22.31
C ASP A 194 3.89 -7.25 -22.18
N GLY A 195 4.46 -7.04 -20.99
CA GLY A 195 5.89 -7.21 -20.72
C GLY A 195 6.76 -6.01 -21.07
N SER A 196 6.21 -4.94 -21.65
CA SER A 196 6.96 -3.71 -21.90
C SER A 196 7.25 -2.97 -20.59
N PRO A 197 8.42 -2.33 -20.43
CA PRO A 197 8.71 -1.54 -19.22
C PRO A 197 7.72 -0.39 -19.03
N TYR A 198 7.34 -0.12 -17.79
CA TYR A 198 6.59 1.08 -17.41
C TYR A 198 7.55 2.28 -17.37
N ILE A 199 7.35 3.24 -18.27
CA ILE A 199 8.26 4.36 -18.50
C ILE A 199 7.51 5.69 -18.39
N LEU A 200 8.12 6.68 -17.70
CA LEU A 200 7.74 8.08 -17.87
C LEU A 200 8.77 8.78 -18.76
N THR A 201 8.31 9.55 -19.74
CA THR A 201 9.16 10.24 -20.72
C THR A 201 8.56 11.58 -21.09
N ASN A 202 9.40 12.57 -21.40
CA ASN A 202 8.97 13.82 -22.03
C ASN A 202 8.91 13.74 -23.58
N ARG A 203 9.24 12.56 -24.13
CA ARG A 203 9.28 12.24 -25.57
C ARG A 203 8.56 10.92 -25.82
N PRO A 204 7.22 10.91 -25.92
CA PRO A 204 6.45 9.69 -26.15
C PRO A 204 6.74 9.04 -27.51
N GLU A 205 7.30 9.79 -28.46
CA GLU A 205 7.65 9.34 -29.81
C GLU A 205 8.97 8.52 -29.90
N LEU A 206 9.75 8.43 -28.81
CA LEU A 206 11.06 7.76 -28.77
C LEU A 206 11.05 6.53 -27.86
#